data_AF-A0A846DIE2-F1
#
_entry.id   AF-A0A846DIE2-F1
#
_cell.length_a   1.000
_cell.length_b   1.000
_cell.length_c   1.000
_cell.angle_alpha   90.00
_cell.angle_beta   90.00
_cell.angle_gamma   90.00
#
_symmetry.space_group_name_H-M   'P 1'
#
loop_
_entity.id
_entity.type
_entity.pdbx_description
1 polymer ?
#
loop_
_entity_poly.entity_id
_entity_poly.type
_entity_poly.pdbx_seq_one_letter_code
_entity_poly.pdbx_strand_id
1 'polypeptide(L)'
;MTSAYILIASILVLGGLLATLGDRMGTRVGKARLSLFNLRPRTTATVVTIITGGLISASTLGILFATSESLRDGIFELDNILKKLRSARREVSQLEDEKDRVEQKLAEAKAEQIEVQKRLDETNRNFQQAQNQLKDVSAQVGVLRTEIKSLLRERQLLIQQRNQLNEQITQLQSQITQLKELVKKRDQEMLERDQAIQERDQAIQERDQAILKQDQTIQQRDQELAEKDQAIKQFDQKIAERDQVIAQRETFLKELEQELKELEQKLKQKESQLAKRNKQLESQEKQLAFLKRELAILEQYYQNYRVLRQGNVALFRGQVLTSGVVRIVDPTAVNQAVDQLLSQANKTAVDITRASSSNFQSVTRASAETARCRSGSTCPRVKHLPRRRRTSVPTSATSTDATERSRRRWPSSAPPRRATRSQSPPAPTTPGASRLATPTWSSSCRGARPTRPG
;
A
#
# COMPACT_ATOMS: atom_id res chain seq x y z
N MET A 1 39.41 -30.80 -177.05
CA MET A 1 38.78 -30.40 -178.35
C MET A 1 39.55 -30.92 -179.56
N THR A 2 40.89 -30.84 -179.58
CA THR A 2 41.73 -31.37 -180.69
C THR A 2 41.58 -32.88 -180.92
N SER A 3 41.46 -33.67 -179.86
CA SER A 3 41.27 -35.13 -179.93
C SER A 3 39.93 -35.55 -180.55
N ALA A 4 38.86 -34.79 -180.32
CA ALA A 4 37.53 -35.09 -180.87
C ALA A 4 37.51 -34.95 -182.40
N TYR A 5 38.17 -33.94 -182.96
CA TYR A 5 38.26 -33.76 -184.41
C TYR A 5 39.08 -34.87 -185.08
N ILE A 6 40.15 -35.36 -184.44
CA ILE A 6 40.95 -36.48 -184.95
C ILE A 6 40.15 -37.78 -184.93
N LEU A 7 39.35 -38.01 -183.88
CA LEU A 7 38.50 -39.20 -183.75
C LEU A 7 37.36 -39.19 -184.79
N ILE A 8 36.73 -38.04 -185.00
CA ILE A 8 35.70 -37.87 -186.03
C ILE A 8 36.31 -38.04 -187.43
N ALA A 9 37.47 -37.41 -187.72
CA ALA A 9 38.13 -37.52 -189.01
C ALA A 9 38.56 -38.97 -189.33
N SER A 10 39.11 -39.69 -188.36
CA SER A 10 39.50 -41.10 -188.53
C SER A 10 38.29 -42.02 -188.75
N ILE A 11 37.19 -41.83 -188.01
CA ILE A 11 35.94 -42.58 -188.23
C ILE A 11 35.36 -42.31 -189.62
N LEU A 12 35.41 -41.07 -190.11
CA LEU A 12 34.86 -40.69 -191.42
C LEU A 12 35.68 -41.28 -192.57
N VAL A 13 37.02 -41.29 -192.43
CA VAL A 13 37.93 -41.92 -193.40
C VAL A 13 37.76 -43.45 -193.39
N LEU A 14 37.75 -44.09 -192.21
CA LEU A 14 37.53 -45.53 -192.11
C LEU A 14 36.14 -45.95 -192.59
N GLY A 15 35.11 -45.16 -192.29
CA GLY A 15 33.74 -45.39 -192.74
C GLY A 15 33.59 -45.32 -194.26
N GLY A 16 34.20 -44.33 -194.91
CA GLY A 16 34.23 -44.23 -196.38
C GLY A 16 34.96 -45.42 -197.03
N LEU A 17 36.07 -45.87 -196.45
CA LEU A 17 36.84 -47.00 -196.95
C LEU A 17 36.07 -48.33 -196.79
N LEU A 18 35.40 -48.53 -195.65
CA LEU A 18 34.58 -49.71 -195.38
C LEU A 18 33.30 -49.77 -196.24
N ALA A 19 32.68 -48.63 -196.55
CA ALA A 19 31.50 -48.57 -197.41
C ALA A 19 31.79 -49.10 -198.83
N THR A 20 32.96 -48.73 -199.40
CA THR A 20 33.37 -49.23 -200.73
C THR A 20 33.68 -50.73 -200.75
N LEU A 21 34.17 -51.29 -199.65
CA LEU A 21 34.40 -52.73 -199.50
C LEU A 21 33.08 -53.52 -199.32
N GLY A 22 32.12 -52.95 -198.59
CA GLY A 22 30.80 -53.55 -198.37
C GLY A 22 30.02 -53.77 -199.68
N ASP A 23 30.00 -52.78 -200.57
CA ASP A 23 29.28 -52.86 -201.85
C ASP A 23 29.92 -53.87 -202.83
N ARG A 24 31.25 -53.97 -202.78
CA ARG A 24 32.03 -54.90 -203.62
C ARG A 24 31.92 -56.35 -203.15
N MET A 25 31.78 -56.58 -201.84
CA MET A 25 31.47 -57.90 -201.27
C MET A 25 30.04 -58.32 -201.63
N GLY A 26 29.06 -57.41 -201.51
CA GLY A 26 27.65 -57.69 -201.82
C GLY A 26 27.41 -58.11 -203.27
N THR A 27 28.04 -57.42 -204.23
CA THR A 27 27.89 -57.74 -205.66
C THR A 27 28.61 -59.03 -206.09
N ARG A 28 29.76 -59.38 -205.46
CA ARG A 28 30.47 -60.64 -205.74
C ARG A 28 29.74 -61.86 -205.22
N VAL A 29 29.18 -61.79 -204.03
CA VAL A 29 28.35 -62.88 -203.47
C VAL A 29 27.02 -62.99 -204.22
N GLY A 30 26.50 -61.91 -204.79
CA GLY A 30 25.28 -61.94 -205.63
C GLY A 30 25.42 -62.63 -207.00
N LYS A 31 26.64 -62.79 -207.54
CA LYS A 31 26.90 -63.51 -208.81
C LYS A 31 27.43 -64.93 -208.60
N ALA A 32 28.18 -65.16 -207.52
CA ALA A 32 28.55 -66.50 -207.10
C ALA A 32 27.30 -67.17 -206.53
N ARG A 33 26.71 -68.14 -207.23
CA ARG A 33 25.52 -68.90 -206.80
C ARG A 33 25.80 -69.79 -205.57
N LEU A 34 26.26 -69.18 -204.49
CA LEU A 34 26.59 -69.82 -203.23
C LEU A 34 25.30 -69.92 -202.41
N SER A 35 24.81 -71.15 -202.31
CA SER A 35 23.74 -71.53 -201.40
C SER A 35 24.35 -71.75 -200.02
N LEU A 36 24.09 -70.85 -199.08
CA LEU A 36 24.30 -71.11 -197.65
C LEU A 36 22.95 -71.57 -197.08
N PHE A 37 22.87 -72.82 -196.61
CA PHE A 37 21.67 -73.43 -196.00
C PHE A 37 20.37 -73.36 -196.85
N ASN A 38 20.38 -73.97 -198.05
CA ASN A 38 19.18 -74.30 -198.86
C ASN A 38 18.27 -73.12 -199.25
N LEU A 39 18.78 -71.89 -199.20
CA LEU A 39 18.02 -70.67 -199.47
C LEU A 39 18.22 -70.16 -200.91
N ARG A 40 17.12 -69.69 -201.50
CA ARG A 40 17.03 -69.18 -202.87
C ARG A 40 18.06 -68.03 -203.08
N PRO A 41 18.88 -68.06 -204.15
CA PRO A 41 20.16 -67.34 -204.25
C PRO A 41 20.15 -65.79 -204.19
N ARG A 42 19.00 -65.12 -203.99
CA ARG A 42 18.94 -63.66 -203.78
C ARG A 42 18.99 -63.24 -202.30
N THR A 43 18.62 -64.07 -201.33
CA THR A 43 18.53 -63.67 -199.89
C THR A 43 19.83 -63.86 -199.11
N THR A 44 20.72 -64.76 -199.54
CA THR A 44 22.01 -65.00 -198.87
C THR A 44 22.88 -63.75 -198.84
N ALA A 45 22.86 -62.97 -199.93
CA ALA A 45 23.60 -61.71 -200.01
C ALA A 45 23.16 -60.71 -198.92
N THR A 46 21.85 -60.61 -198.66
CA THR A 46 21.29 -59.66 -197.68
C THR A 46 21.67 -60.00 -196.24
N VAL A 47 21.66 -61.28 -195.86
CA VAL A 47 22.00 -61.71 -194.48
C VAL A 47 23.47 -61.43 -194.18
N VAL A 48 24.37 -61.71 -195.13
CA VAL A 48 25.80 -61.43 -194.97
C VAL A 48 26.03 -59.93 -194.73
N THR A 49 25.30 -59.05 -195.42
CA THR A 49 25.39 -57.59 -195.22
C THR A 49 24.94 -57.14 -193.83
N ILE A 50 23.86 -57.70 -193.26
CA ILE A 50 23.40 -57.33 -191.91
C ILE A 50 24.42 -57.77 -190.86
N ILE A 51 24.98 -58.98 -190.99
CA ILE A 51 25.98 -59.49 -190.05
C ILE A 51 27.27 -58.66 -190.14
N THR A 52 27.73 -58.30 -191.34
CA THR A 52 28.89 -57.42 -191.49
C THR A 52 28.61 -56.02 -190.93
N GLY A 53 27.43 -55.45 -191.19
CA GLY A 53 27.01 -54.18 -190.60
C GLY A 53 26.97 -54.21 -189.07
N GLY A 54 26.40 -55.28 -188.48
CA GLY A 54 26.32 -55.48 -187.04
C GLY A 54 27.69 -55.67 -186.37
N LEU A 55 28.60 -56.43 -187.00
CA LEU A 55 29.98 -56.57 -186.53
C LEU A 55 30.72 -55.22 -186.56
N ILE A 56 30.50 -54.38 -187.57
CA ILE A 56 31.09 -53.04 -187.63
C ILE A 56 30.57 -52.16 -186.49
N SER A 57 29.26 -52.18 -186.21
CA SER A 57 28.67 -51.42 -185.09
C SER A 57 29.17 -51.91 -183.72
N ALA A 58 29.29 -53.22 -183.53
CA ALA A 58 29.81 -53.80 -182.29
C ALA A 58 31.30 -53.49 -182.09
N SER A 59 32.12 -53.56 -183.15
CA SER A 59 33.53 -53.17 -183.08
C SER A 59 33.70 -51.67 -182.84
N THR A 60 32.88 -50.81 -183.45
CA THR A 60 32.96 -49.35 -183.19
C THR A 60 32.58 -49.01 -181.76
N LEU A 61 31.51 -49.61 -181.21
CA LEU A 61 31.14 -49.40 -179.80
C LEU A 61 32.18 -50.00 -178.84
N GLY A 62 32.70 -51.19 -179.14
CA GLY A 62 33.73 -51.85 -178.34
C GLY A 62 35.04 -51.06 -178.31
N ILE A 63 35.47 -50.50 -179.46
CA ILE A 63 36.64 -49.63 -179.52
C ILE A 63 36.37 -48.34 -178.74
N LEU A 64 35.18 -47.74 -178.86
CA LEU A 64 34.82 -46.53 -178.13
C LEU A 64 34.90 -46.75 -176.60
N PHE A 65 34.40 -47.88 -176.11
CA PHE A 65 34.52 -48.27 -174.69
C PHE A 65 35.95 -48.60 -174.25
N ALA A 66 36.79 -49.13 -175.15
CA ALA A 66 38.18 -49.49 -174.85
C ALA A 66 39.15 -48.30 -174.88
N THR A 67 38.94 -47.33 -175.78
CA THR A 67 39.80 -46.13 -175.91
C THR A 67 39.33 -44.96 -175.06
N SER A 68 38.09 -44.97 -174.55
CA SER A 68 37.57 -43.90 -173.69
C SER A 68 37.63 -44.27 -172.21
N GLU A 69 38.66 -43.80 -171.50
CA GLU A 69 38.72 -43.87 -170.03
C GLU A 69 37.52 -43.14 -169.38
N SER A 70 37.06 -42.02 -169.97
CA SER A 70 35.94 -41.24 -169.44
C SER A 70 34.58 -41.95 -169.49
N LEU A 71 34.37 -42.90 -170.41
CA LEU A 71 33.14 -43.72 -170.46
C LEU A 71 33.15 -44.86 -169.44
N ARG A 72 34.33 -45.33 -169.02
CA ARG A 72 34.47 -46.42 -168.04
C ARG A 72 34.28 -45.93 -166.61
N ASP A 73 34.81 -44.75 -166.27
CA ASP A 73 34.70 -44.17 -164.93
C ASP A 73 33.29 -43.66 -164.60
N GLY A 74 32.58 -43.07 -165.58
CA GLY A 74 31.25 -42.49 -165.36
C GLY A 74 30.13 -43.48 -165.03
N ILE A 75 30.25 -44.75 -165.44
CA ILE A 75 29.22 -45.79 -165.20
C ILE A 75 29.41 -46.51 -163.85
N PHE A 76 30.64 -46.57 -163.31
CA PHE A 76 30.94 -47.28 -162.05
C PHE A 76 30.96 -46.39 -160.80
N GLU A 77 31.11 -45.06 -160.92
CA GLU A 77 31.07 -44.15 -159.76
C GLU A 77 29.65 -43.82 -159.24
N LEU A 78 28.59 -44.12 -160.00
CA LEU A 78 27.22 -43.79 -159.60
C LEU A 78 26.79 -44.51 -158.31
N ASP A 79 27.18 -45.78 -158.14
CA ASP A 79 26.89 -46.54 -156.93
C ASP A 79 27.62 -46.01 -155.69
N ASN A 80 28.87 -45.53 -155.87
CA ASN A 80 29.65 -44.92 -154.80
C ASN A 80 29.08 -43.56 -154.38
N ILE A 81 28.57 -42.77 -155.33
CA ILE A 81 27.90 -41.50 -155.06
C ILE A 81 26.57 -41.73 -154.34
N LEU A 82 25.75 -42.68 -154.78
CA LEU A 82 24.50 -43.05 -154.11
C LEU A 82 24.74 -43.65 -152.71
N LYS A 83 25.86 -44.34 -152.50
CA LYS A 83 26.27 -44.89 -151.19
C LYS A 83 26.76 -43.79 -150.24
N LYS A 84 27.53 -42.80 -150.74
CA LYS A 84 27.94 -41.60 -149.99
C LYS A 84 26.74 -40.71 -149.62
N LEU A 85 25.75 -40.56 -150.51
CA LEU A 85 24.51 -39.83 -150.20
C LEU A 85 23.68 -40.56 -149.13
N ARG A 86 23.61 -41.90 -149.21
CA ARG A 86 22.93 -42.73 -148.19
C ARG A 86 23.66 -42.75 -146.85
N SER A 87 25.00 -42.80 -146.84
CA SER A 87 25.78 -42.76 -145.59
C SER A 87 25.73 -41.37 -144.96
N ALA A 88 25.87 -40.30 -145.75
CA ALA A 88 25.73 -38.92 -145.25
C ALA A 88 24.32 -38.67 -144.71
N ARG A 89 23.26 -39.17 -145.36
CA ARG A 89 21.89 -39.05 -144.84
C ARG A 89 21.67 -39.84 -143.54
N ARG A 90 22.32 -41.01 -143.39
CA ARG A 90 22.31 -41.79 -142.14
C ARG A 90 23.07 -41.09 -141.02
N GLU A 91 24.21 -40.48 -141.33
CA GLU A 91 25.02 -39.72 -140.38
C GLU A 91 24.29 -38.45 -139.91
N VAL A 92 23.61 -37.75 -140.82
CA VAL A 92 22.72 -36.63 -140.45
C VAL A 92 21.59 -37.11 -139.53
N SER A 93 20.94 -38.23 -139.85
CA SER A 93 19.89 -38.80 -138.99
C SER A 93 20.42 -39.26 -137.62
N GLN A 94 21.63 -39.81 -137.55
CA GLN A 94 22.25 -40.21 -136.28
C GLN A 94 22.66 -39.00 -135.44
N LEU A 95 23.18 -37.95 -136.07
CA LEU A 95 23.51 -36.70 -135.41
C LEU A 95 22.25 -35.95 -134.95
N GLU A 96 21.15 -36.05 -135.70
CA GLU A 96 19.82 -35.57 -135.27
C GLU A 96 19.34 -36.33 -134.02
N ASP A 97 19.42 -37.68 -134.01
CA ASP A 97 19.06 -38.49 -132.84
C ASP A 97 19.95 -38.22 -131.62
N GLU A 98 21.27 -38.04 -131.81
CA GLU A 98 22.21 -37.69 -130.75
C GLU A 98 21.97 -36.28 -130.21
N LYS A 99 21.70 -35.31 -131.10
CA LYS A 99 21.32 -33.96 -130.72
C LYS A 99 20.03 -33.98 -129.90
N ASP A 100 19.01 -34.72 -130.33
CA ASP A 100 17.75 -34.86 -129.60
C ASP A 100 17.95 -35.50 -128.22
N ARG A 101 18.80 -36.53 -128.11
CA ARG A 101 19.14 -37.15 -126.80
C ARG A 101 19.88 -36.19 -125.87
N VAL A 102 20.81 -35.40 -126.41
CA VAL A 102 21.55 -34.40 -125.62
C VAL A 102 20.63 -33.25 -125.22
N GLU A 103 19.75 -32.78 -126.10
CA GLU A 103 18.73 -31.78 -125.80
C GLU A 103 17.75 -32.27 -124.73
N GLN A 104 17.34 -33.54 -124.78
CA GLN A 104 16.52 -34.17 -123.73
C GLN A 104 17.25 -34.26 -122.39
N LYS A 105 18.51 -34.74 -122.36
CA LYS A 105 19.31 -34.77 -121.12
C LYS A 105 19.58 -33.38 -120.57
N LEU A 106 19.79 -32.39 -121.43
CA LEU A 106 19.94 -31.00 -121.03
C LEU A 106 18.62 -30.45 -120.46
N ALA A 107 17.48 -30.81 -121.05
CA ALA A 107 16.16 -30.43 -120.54
C ALA A 107 15.87 -31.10 -119.18
N GLU A 108 16.22 -32.37 -119.01
CA GLU A 108 16.10 -33.12 -117.76
C GLU A 108 17.00 -32.55 -116.66
N ALA A 109 18.29 -32.35 -116.94
CA ALA A 109 19.23 -31.72 -116.01
C ALA A 109 18.82 -30.29 -115.64
N LYS A 110 18.26 -29.52 -116.58
CA LYS A 110 17.68 -28.19 -116.29
C LYS A 110 16.44 -28.29 -115.39
N ALA A 111 15.57 -29.28 -115.62
CA ALA A 111 14.40 -29.52 -114.79
C ALA A 111 14.80 -29.91 -113.35
N GLU A 112 15.79 -30.81 -113.20
CA GLU A 112 16.38 -31.18 -111.91
C GLU A 112 17.02 -29.98 -111.22
N GLN A 113 17.75 -29.14 -111.95
CA GLN A 113 18.35 -27.92 -111.39
C GLN A 113 17.27 -26.96 -110.85
N ILE A 114 16.15 -26.80 -111.57
CA ILE A 114 15.02 -25.99 -111.12
C ILE A 114 14.38 -26.60 -109.87
N GLU A 115 14.25 -27.92 -109.79
CA GLU A 115 13.70 -28.60 -108.61
C GLU A 115 14.61 -28.45 -107.38
N VAL A 116 15.93 -28.65 -107.56
CA VAL A 116 16.92 -28.44 -106.49
C VAL A 116 16.92 -26.98 -106.04
N GLN A 117 16.80 -26.03 -106.96
CA GLN A 117 16.70 -24.61 -106.61
C GLN A 117 15.43 -24.32 -105.80
N LYS A 118 14.27 -24.90 -106.18
CA LYS A 118 13.03 -24.78 -105.40
C LYS A 118 13.18 -25.38 -104.00
N ARG A 119 13.76 -26.57 -103.87
CA ARG A 119 14.04 -27.20 -102.56
C ARG A 119 14.99 -26.34 -101.71
N LEU A 120 15.99 -25.72 -102.33
CA LEU A 120 16.91 -24.80 -101.66
C LEU A 120 16.18 -23.55 -101.17
N ASP A 121 15.30 -22.97 -101.99
CA ASP A 121 14.49 -21.81 -101.63
C ASP A 121 13.51 -22.13 -100.50
N GLU A 122 12.86 -23.29 -100.54
CA GLU A 122 12.00 -23.82 -99.47
C GLU A 122 12.80 -24.06 -98.18
N THR A 123 13.97 -24.70 -98.29
CA THR A 123 14.85 -24.94 -97.14
C THR A 123 15.35 -23.63 -96.54
N ASN A 124 15.71 -22.65 -97.37
CA ASN A 124 16.11 -21.31 -96.93
C ASN A 124 14.96 -20.59 -96.23
N ARG A 125 13.72 -20.67 -96.75
CA ARG A 125 12.54 -20.13 -96.09
C ARG A 125 12.29 -20.80 -94.73
N ASN A 126 12.37 -22.13 -94.67
CA ASN A 126 12.20 -22.89 -93.42
C ASN A 126 13.30 -22.56 -92.41
N PHE A 127 14.55 -22.41 -92.86
CA PHE A 127 15.67 -22.00 -92.02
C PHE A 127 15.47 -20.57 -91.48
N GLN A 128 15.01 -19.63 -92.32
CA GLN A 128 14.67 -18.28 -91.87
C GLN A 128 13.51 -18.29 -90.86
N GLN A 129 12.49 -19.10 -91.09
CA GLN A 129 11.38 -19.27 -90.14
C GLN A 129 11.87 -19.84 -88.80
N ALA A 130 12.69 -20.90 -88.82
CA ALA A 130 13.30 -21.46 -87.62
C ALA A 130 14.21 -20.45 -86.90
N GLN A 131 14.98 -19.65 -87.65
CA GLN A 131 15.81 -18.58 -87.09
C GLN A 131 14.96 -17.48 -86.43
N ASN A 132 13.83 -17.11 -87.02
CA ASN A 132 12.90 -16.16 -86.44
C ASN A 132 12.22 -16.72 -85.18
N GLN A 133 11.79 -17.98 -85.20
CA GLN A 133 11.27 -18.65 -84.01
C GLN A 133 12.30 -18.70 -82.87
N LEU A 134 13.57 -18.97 -83.18
CA LEU A 134 14.64 -18.92 -82.18
C LEU A 134 14.85 -17.50 -81.62
N LYS A 135 14.74 -16.46 -82.44
CA LYS A 135 14.78 -15.07 -81.98
C LYS A 135 13.62 -14.76 -81.05
N ASP A 136 12.40 -15.14 -81.41
CA ASP A 136 11.20 -14.91 -80.60
C ASP A 136 11.27 -15.65 -79.26
N VAL A 137 11.68 -16.92 -79.26
CA VAL A 137 11.88 -17.70 -78.04
C VAL A 137 12.99 -17.09 -77.18
N SER A 138 14.10 -16.65 -77.77
CA SER A 138 15.18 -15.97 -77.03
C SER A 138 14.71 -14.66 -76.38
N ALA A 139 13.83 -13.91 -77.06
CA ALA A 139 13.21 -12.70 -76.52
C ALA A 139 12.27 -13.03 -75.35
N GLN A 140 11.44 -14.08 -75.48
CA GLN A 140 10.56 -14.54 -74.40
C GLN A 140 11.35 -14.97 -73.15
N VAL A 141 12.46 -15.71 -73.33
CA VAL A 141 13.36 -16.07 -72.21
C VAL A 141 13.94 -14.81 -71.55
N GLY A 142 14.27 -13.78 -72.34
CA GLY A 142 14.69 -12.47 -71.84
C GLY A 142 13.63 -11.82 -70.94
N VAL A 143 12.38 -11.75 -71.40
CA VAL A 143 11.25 -11.19 -70.65
C VAL A 143 10.99 -11.98 -69.37
N LEU A 144 10.84 -13.31 -69.47
CA LEU A 144 10.62 -14.17 -68.30
C LEU A 144 11.74 -14.05 -67.27
N ARG A 145 13.00 -13.92 -67.71
CA ARG A 145 14.13 -13.70 -66.80
C ARG A 145 14.03 -12.36 -66.06
N THR A 146 13.54 -11.31 -66.72
CA THR A 146 13.30 -10.02 -66.04
C THR A 146 12.16 -10.09 -65.05
N GLU A 147 11.08 -10.80 -65.40
CA GLU A 147 9.92 -11.01 -64.53
C GLU A 147 10.29 -11.82 -63.29
N ILE A 148 11.01 -12.94 -63.43
CA ILE A 148 11.55 -13.72 -62.31
C ILE A 148 12.40 -12.85 -61.39
N LYS A 149 13.27 -11.99 -61.95
CA LYS A 149 14.07 -11.06 -61.14
C LYS A 149 13.20 -10.07 -60.37
N SER A 150 12.11 -9.57 -60.96
CA SER A 150 11.18 -8.66 -60.30
C SER A 150 10.42 -9.36 -59.17
N LEU A 151 9.89 -10.56 -59.41
CA LEU A 151 9.20 -11.37 -58.41
C LEU A 151 10.11 -11.77 -57.25
N LEU A 152 11.40 -12.06 -57.52
CA LEU A 152 12.37 -12.33 -56.46
C LEU A 152 12.61 -11.11 -55.55
N ARG A 153 12.62 -9.89 -56.11
CA ARG A 153 12.73 -8.66 -55.31
C ARG A 153 11.49 -8.43 -54.47
N GLU A 154 10.30 -8.62 -55.05
CA GLU A 154 9.03 -8.50 -54.33
C GLU A 154 8.93 -9.52 -53.19
N ARG A 155 9.28 -10.78 -53.45
CA ARG A 155 9.36 -11.82 -52.41
C ARG A 155 10.31 -11.41 -51.28
N GLN A 156 11.47 -10.85 -51.60
CA GLN A 156 12.42 -10.39 -50.60
C GLN A 156 11.86 -9.26 -49.73
N LEU A 157 11.14 -8.31 -50.35
CA LEU A 157 10.49 -7.21 -49.64
C LEU A 157 9.36 -7.73 -48.72
N LEU A 158 8.55 -8.67 -49.20
CA LEU A 158 7.51 -9.31 -48.39
C LEU A 158 8.11 -10.09 -47.21
N ILE A 159 9.26 -10.76 -47.40
CA ILE A 159 9.98 -11.42 -46.31
C ILE A 159 10.43 -10.39 -45.26
N GLN A 160 10.97 -9.24 -45.69
CA GLN A 160 11.36 -8.17 -44.78
C GLN A 160 10.17 -7.63 -43.98
N GLN A 161 9.05 -7.34 -44.65
CA GLN A 161 7.81 -6.90 -43.98
C GLN A 161 7.28 -7.93 -42.99
N ARG A 162 7.25 -9.21 -43.38
CA ARG A 162 6.84 -10.30 -42.50
C ARG A 162 7.74 -10.42 -41.28
N ASN A 163 9.04 -10.22 -41.43
CA ASN A 163 9.98 -10.23 -40.30
C ASN A 163 9.74 -9.03 -39.37
N GLN A 164 9.53 -7.82 -39.91
CA GLN A 164 9.19 -6.64 -39.13
C GLN A 164 7.87 -6.82 -38.34
N LEU A 165 6.84 -7.38 -38.97
CA LEU A 165 5.56 -7.67 -38.30
C LEU A 165 5.74 -8.73 -37.21
N ASN A 166 6.56 -9.76 -37.43
CA ASN A 166 6.85 -10.75 -36.40
C ASN A 166 7.58 -10.13 -35.20
N GLU A 167 8.52 -9.21 -35.42
CA GLU A 167 9.18 -8.46 -34.36
C GLU A 167 8.17 -7.60 -33.57
N GLN A 168 7.22 -6.96 -34.24
CA GLN A 168 6.15 -6.21 -33.57
C GLN A 168 5.24 -7.15 -32.75
N ILE A 169 4.90 -8.32 -33.29
CA ILE A 169 4.10 -9.33 -32.57
C ILE A 169 4.82 -9.78 -31.31
N THR A 170 6.13 -10.08 -31.37
CA THR A 170 6.90 -10.51 -30.20
C THR A 170 7.03 -9.38 -29.16
N GLN A 171 7.21 -8.13 -29.61
CA GLN A 171 7.20 -6.96 -28.72
C GLN A 171 5.85 -6.79 -28.02
N LEU A 172 4.75 -6.83 -28.75
CA LEU A 172 3.40 -6.71 -28.18
C LEU A 172 3.09 -7.89 -27.24
N GLN A 173 3.50 -9.11 -27.57
CA GLN A 173 3.36 -10.26 -26.68
C GLN A 173 4.13 -10.04 -25.37
N SER A 174 5.35 -9.47 -25.43
CA SER A 174 6.13 -9.13 -24.24
C SER A 174 5.46 -8.04 -23.39
N GLN A 175 4.82 -7.04 -24.02
CA GLN A 175 4.07 -6.01 -23.30
C GLN A 175 2.82 -6.60 -22.63
N ILE A 176 2.11 -7.50 -23.32
CA ILE A 176 0.94 -8.19 -22.76
C ILE A 176 1.34 -9.02 -21.53
N THR A 177 2.46 -9.74 -21.57
CA THR A 177 2.91 -10.52 -20.41
C THR A 177 3.34 -9.62 -19.24
N GLN A 178 4.02 -8.51 -19.51
CA GLN A 178 4.38 -7.52 -18.49
C GLN A 178 3.13 -6.89 -17.85
N LEU A 179 2.17 -6.46 -18.66
CA LEU A 179 0.90 -5.89 -18.18
C LEU A 179 0.11 -6.92 -17.36
N LYS A 180 0.08 -8.19 -17.79
CA LYS A 180 -0.59 -9.26 -17.06
C LYS A 180 0.01 -9.48 -15.68
N GLU A 181 1.33 -9.44 -15.55
CA GLU A 181 1.99 -9.52 -14.23
C GLU A 181 1.77 -8.29 -13.38
N LEU A 182 1.73 -7.09 -13.98
CA LEU A 182 1.39 -5.86 -13.26
C LEU A 182 -0.05 -5.89 -12.73
N VAL A 183 -1.01 -6.36 -13.52
CA VAL A 183 -2.40 -6.54 -13.10
C VAL A 183 -2.46 -7.52 -11.93
N LYS A 184 -1.81 -8.68 -12.03
CA LYS A 184 -1.77 -9.66 -10.94
C LYS A 184 -1.19 -9.08 -9.63
N LYS A 185 -0.13 -8.27 -9.72
CA LYS A 185 0.43 -7.57 -8.55
C LYS A 185 -0.55 -6.55 -7.95
N ARG A 186 -1.24 -5.77 -8.79
CA ARG A 186 -2.26 -4.81 -8.34
C ARG A 186 -3.44 -5.53 -7.68
N ASP A 187 -3.87 -6.67 -8.22
CA ASP A 187 -4.95 -7.47 -7.62
C ASP A 187 -4.56 -7.99 -6.23
N GLN A 188 -3.30 -8.41 -6.05
CA GLN A 188 -2.78 -8.79 -4.73
C GLN A 188 -2.74 -7.60 -3.76
N GLU A 189 -2.22 -6.45 -4.19
CA GLU A 189 -2.19 -5.23 -3.37
C GLU A 189 -3.60 -4.74 -2.99
N MET A 190 -4.59 -4.89 -3.89
CA MET A 190 -5.99 -4.58 -3.60
C MET A 190 -6.57 -5.50 -2.54
N LEU A 191 -6.32 -6.81 -2.64
CA LEU A 191 -6.76 -7.78 -1.63
C LEU A 191 -6.18 -7.48 -0.24
N GLU A 192 -4.89 -7.15 -0.17
CA GLU A 192 -4.23 -6.77 1.08
C GLU A 192 -4.81 -5.48 1.68
N ARG A 193 -5.14 -4.49 0.83
CA ARG A 193 -5.80 -3.25 1.26
C ARG A 193 -7.21 -3.51 1.77
N ASP A 194 -7.98 -4.36 1.10
CA ASP A 194 -9.34 -4.70 1.53
C ASP A 194 -9.33 -5.39 2.90
N GLN A 195 -8.36 -6.29 3.14
CA GLN A 195 -8.17 -6.90 4.46
C GLN A 195 -7.80 -5.84 5.52
N ALA A 196 -6.87 -4.94 5.22
CA ALA A 196 -6.49 -3.87 6.15
C ALA A 196 -7.64 -2.90 6.46
N ILE A 197 -8.54 -2.64 5.50
CA ILE A 197 -9.75 -1.84 5.72
C ILE A 197 -10.70 -2.58 6.66
N GLN A 198 -10.95 -3.87 6.44
CA GLN A 198 -11.80 -4.68 7.32
C GLN A 198 -11.29 -4.71 8.76
N GLU A 199 -9.98 -4.87 8.96
CA GLU A 199 -9.36 -4.81 10.30
C GLU A 199 -9.55 -3.44 10.97
N ARG A 200 -9.40 -2.36 10.19
CA ARG A 200 -9.63 -1.00 10.69
C ARG A 200 -11.08 -0.75 11.06
N ASP A 201 -12.02 -1.23 10.26
CA ASP A 201 -13.45 -1.10 10.54
C ASP A 201 -13.83 -1.83 11.84
N GLN A 202 -13.30 -3.02 12.06
CA GLN A 202 -13.46 -3.74 13.34
C GLN A 202 -12.88 -2.94 14.52
N ALA A 203 -11.66 -2.41 14.37
CA ALA A 203 -11.04 -1.60 15.42
C ALA A 203 -11.80 -0.29 15.71
N ILE A 204 -12.43 0.31 14.71
CA ILE A 204 -13.30 1.48 14.89
C ILE A 204 -14.55 1.08 15.66
N GLN A 205 -15.22 -0.01 15.30
CA GLN A 205 -16.40 -0.50 16.02
C GLN A 205 -16.10 -0.79 17.50
N GLU A 206 -14.95 -1.40 17.80
CA GLU A 206 -14.51 -1.63 19.18
C GLU A 206 -14.30 -0.32 19.95
N ARG A 207 -13.70 0.69 19.31
CA ARG A 207 -13.51 2.02 19.90
C ARG A 207 -14.82 2.72 20.15
N ASP A 208 -15.76 2.67 19.21
CA ASP A 208 -17.09 3.27 19.36
C ASP A 208 -17.83 2.66 20.55
N GLN A 209 -17.76 1.33 20.73
CA GLN A 209 -18.32 0.67 21.90
C GLN A 209 -17.63 1.10 23.21
N ALA A 210 -16.31 1.31 23.19
CA ALA A 210 -15.57 1.78 24.36
C ALA A 210 -15.95 3.22 24.73
N ILE A 211 -16.11 4.10 23.73
CA ILE A 211 -16.54 5.49 23.91
C ILE A 211 -17.95 5.51 24.52
N LEU A 212 -18.90 4.73 23.99
CA LEU A 212 -20.25 4.65 24.55
C LEU A 212 -20.26 4.24 26.03
N LYS A 213 -19.39 3.29 26.44
CA LYS A 213 -19.24 2.90 27.85
C LYS A 213 -18.64 4.02 28.71
N GLN A 214 -17.68 4.75 28.17
CA GLN A 214 -17.09 5.91 28.86
C GLN A 214 -18.12 7.03 29.04
N ASP A 215 -18.90 7.34 28.01
CA ASP A 215 -19.96 8.35 28.08
C ASP A 215 -21.01 8.01 29.15
N GLN A 216 -21.42 6.74 29.24
CA GLN A 216 -22.30 6.27 30.31
C GLN A 216 -21.66 6.45 31.70
N THR A 217 -20.37 6.18 31.84
CA THR A 217 -19.65 6.34 33.11
C THR A 217 -19.53 7.82 33.49
N ILE A 218 -19.29 8.69 32.51
CA ILE A 218 -19.24 10.15 32.72
C ILE A 218 -20.60 10.65 33.18
N GLN A 219 -21.69 10.25 32.50
CA GLN A 219 -23.05 10.62 32.90
C GLN A 219 -23.38 10.19 34.34
N GLN A 220 -22.98 8.98 34.75
CA GLN A 220 -23.15 8.52 36.13
C GLN A 220 -22.38 9.38 37.12
N ARG A 221 -21.13 9.75 36.79
CA ARG A 221 -20.32 10.63 37.65
C ARG A 221 -20.87 12.04 37.75
N ASP A 222 -21.39 12.59 36.66
CA ASP A 222 -21.99 13.91 36.66
C ASP A 222 -23.24 13.95 37.55
N GLN A 223 -24.04 12.87 37.57
CA GLN A 223 -25.15 12.71 38.50
C GLN A 223 -24.67 12.64 39.96
N GLU A 224 -23.66 11.83 40.25
CA GLU A 224 -23.10 11.72 41.61
C GLU A 224 -22.51 13.06 42.10
N LEU A 225 -21.83 13.81 41.22
CA LEU A 225 -21.31 15.13 41.52
C LEU A 225 -22.45 16.13 41.81
N ALA A 226 -23.51 16.12 41.02
CA ALA A 226 -24.67 16.98 41.26
C ALA A 226 -25.34 16.69 42.63
N GLU A 227 -25.45 15.41 43.02
CA GLU A 227 -25.96 15.02 44.34
C GLU A 227 -25.04 15.50 45.48
N LYS A 228 -23.72 15.34 45.32
CA LYS A 228 -22.74 15.82 46.30
C LYS A 228 -22.76 17.34 46.44
N ASP A 229 -22.90 18.08 45.34
CA ASP A 229 -23.02 19.54 45.36
C ASP A 229 -24.28 19.99 46.11
N GLN A 230 -25.40 19.26 45.96
CA GLN A 230 -26.60 19.53 46.75
C GLN A 230 -26.38 19.24 48.24
N ALA A 231 -25.70 18.15 48.58
CA ALA A 231 -25.38 17.82 49.97
C ALA A 231 -24.46 18.87 50.62
N ILE A 232 -23.44 19.34 49.89
CA ILE A 232 -22.54 20.41 50.35
C ILE A 232 -23.35 21.69 50.62
N LYS A 233 -24.23 22.10 49.70
CA LYS A 233 -25.10 23.28 49.91
C LYS A 233 -25.95 23.16 51.17
N GLN A 234 -26.47 21.96 51.47
CA GLN A 234 -27.23 21.73 52.71
C GLN A 234 -26.34 21.81 53.96
N PHE A 235 -25.09 21.34 53.89
CA PHE A 235 -24.15 21.50 54.99
C PHE A 235 -23.73 22.95 55.20
N ASP A 236 -23.48 23.69 54.12
CA ASP A 236 -23.16 25.12 54.21
C ASP A 236 -24.29 25.92 54.87
N GLN A 237 -25.55 25.59 54.56
CA GLN A 237 -26.72 26.17 55.25
C GLN A 237 -26.70 25.86 56.75
N LYS A 238 -26.49 24.60 57.14
CA LYS A 238 -26.41 24.19 58.56
C LYS A 238 -25.23 24.84 59.29
N ILE A 239 -24.10 25.03 58.62
CA ILE A 239 -22.94 25.73 59.19
C ILE A 239 -23.30 27.19 59.42
N ALA A 240 -23.89 27.87 58.43
CA ALA A 240 -24.34 29.26 58.57
C ALA A 240 -25.34 29.43 59.72
N GLU A 241 -26.30 28.51 59.87
CA GLU A 241 -27.24 28.50 61.01
C GLU A 241 -26.50 28.33 62.35
N ARG A 242 -25.53 27.42 62.43
CA ARG A 242 -24.73 27.21 63.65
C ARG A 242 -23.85 28.41 63.98
N ASP A 243 -23.26 29.06 62.98
CA ASP A 243 -22.46 30.26 63.16
C ASP A 243 -23.31 31.41 63.71
N GLN A 244 -24.56 31.55 63.27
CA GLN A 244 -25.51 32.49 63.87
C GLN A 244 -25.79 32.17 65.34
N VAL A 245 -26.03 30.90 65.68
CA VAL A 245 -26.24 30.49 67.08
C VAL A 245 -25.00 30.72 67.94
N ILE A 246 -23.81 30.47 67.41
CA ILE A 246 -22.54 30.74 68.12
C ILE A 246 -22.41 32.25 68.36
N ALA A 247 -22.64 33.09 67.35
CA ALA A 247 -22.58 34.54 67.50
C ALA A 247 -23.55 35.05 68.58
N GLN A 248 -24.80 34.53 68.61
CA GLN A 248 -25.78 34.84 69.65
C GLN A 248 -25.33 34.40 71.05
N ARG A 249 -24.69 33.23 71.16
CA ARG A 249 -24.14 32.75 72.44
C ARG A 249 -22.95 33.59 72.90
N GLU A 250 -22.10 34.02 71.99
CA GLU A 250 -20.97 34.91 72.31
C GLU A 250 -21.44 36.27 72.82
N THR A 251 -22.51 36.84 72.23
CA THR A 251 -23.11 38.08 72.75
C THR A 251 -23.69 37.88 74.14
N PHE A 252 -24.42 36.79 74.36
CA PHE A 252 -25.00 36.47 75.66
C PHE A 252 -23.93 36.23 76.74
N LEU A 253 -22.85 35.53 76.40
CA LEU A 253 -21.72 35.32 77.33
C LEU A 253 -21.03 36.64 77.69
N LYS A 254 -20.89 37.57 76.74
CA LYS A 254 -20.34 38.91 77.02
C LYS A 254 -21.23 39.70 77.98
N GLU A 255 -22.55 39.63 77.81
CA GLU A 255 -23.52 40.25 78.72
C GLU A 255 -23.39 39.66 80.14
N LEU A 256 -23.39 38.33 80.27
CA LEU A 256 -23.18 37.66 81.55
C LEU A 256 -21.82 37.99 82.19
N GLU A 257 -20.75 38.12 81.40
CA GLU A 257 -19.43 38.51 81.91
C GLU A 257 -19.45 39.95 82.45
N GLN A 258 -20.17 40.87 81.81
CA GLN A 258 -20.39 42.23 82.31
C GLN A 258 -21.19 42.23 83.62
N GLU A 259 -22.28 41.47 83.67
CA GLU A 259 -23.09 41.33 84.90
C GLU A 259 -22.27 40.77 86.06
N LEU A 260 -21.45 39.73 85.82
CA LEU A 260 -20.55 39.18 86.83
C LEU A 260 -19.53 40.22 87.32
N LYS A 261 -18.94 41.01 86.42
CA LYS A 261 -18.02 42.10 86.81
C LYS A 261 -18.70 43.15 87.68
N GLU A 262 -19.93 43.53 87.35
CA GLU A 262 -20.71 44.45 88.18
C GLU A 262 -21.02 43.87 89.56
N LEU A 263 -21.43 42.60 89.62
CA LEU A 263 -21.70 41.90 90.88
C LEU A 263 -20.44 41.76 91.73
N GLU A 264 -19.28 41.46 91.14
CA GLU A 264 -18.00 41.44 91.84
C GLU A 264 -17.63 42.82 92.43
N GLN A 265 -17.86 43.90 91.67
CA GLN A 265 -17.64 45.27 92.18
C GLN A 265 -18.57 45.58 93.36
N LYS A 266 -19.86 45.20 93.24
CA LYS A 266 -20.84 45.34 94.34
C LYS A 266 -20.42 44.54 95.56
N LEU A 267 -19.93 43.30 95.40
CA LEU A 267 -19.41 42.49 96.49
C LEU A 267 -18.19 43.13 97.15
N LYS A 268 -17.18 43.56 96.39
CA LYS A 268 -16.01 44.28 96.92
C LYS A 268 -16.42 45.53 97.69
N GLN A 269 -17.40 46.28 97.18
CA GLN A 269 -17.93 47.44 97.87
C GLN A 269 -18.58 47.03 99.21
N LYS A 270 -19.40 45.98 99.23
CA LYS A 270 -20.03 45.44 100.44
C LYS A 270 -19.01 44.90 101.44
N GLU A 271 -17.98 44.19 101.00
CA GLU A 271 -16.87 43.72 101.84
C GLU A 271 -16.13 44.90 102.48
N SER A 272 -15.85 45.97 101.73
CA SER A 272 -15.23 47.18 102.28
C SER A 272 -16.12 47.86 103.33
N GLN A 273 -17.45 47.86 103.12
CA GLN A 273 -18.43 48.37 104.08
C GLN A 273 -18.46 47.52 105.35
N LEU A 274 -18.48 46.19 105.20
CA LEU A 274 -18.42 45.25 106.32
C LEU A 274 -17.11 45.39 107.09
N ALA A 275 -15.97 45.52 106.42
CA ALA A 275 -14.68 45.76 107.08
C ALA A 275 -14.67 47.08 107.88
N LYS A 276 -15.25 48.16 107.34
CA LYS A 276 -15.42 49.43 108.07
C LYS A 276 -16.32 49.25 109.30
N ARG A 277 -17.46 48.58 109.15
CA ARG A 277 -18.37 48.28 110.26
C ARG A 277 -17.70 47.39 111.31
N ASN A 278 -16.94 46.38 110.91
CA ASN A 278 -16.20 45.53 111.84
C ASN A 278 -15.14 46.31 112.61
N LYS A 279 -14.42 47.25 111.97
CA LYS A 279 -13.51 48.16 112.69
C LYS A 279 -14.26 49.08 113.65
N GLN A 280 -15.43 49.59 113.26
CA GLN A 280 -16.28 50.37 114.15
C GLN A 280 -16.75 49.54 115.35
N LEU A 281 -17.22 48.32 115.12
CA LEU A 281 -17.60 47.38 116.16
C LEU A 281 -16.41 47.08 117.08
N GLU A 282 -15.22 46.81 116.56
CA GLU A 282 -14.02 46.58 117.37
C GLU A 282 -13.66 47.83 118.21
N SER A 283 -13.81 49.03 117.66
CA SER A 283 -13.61 50.28 118.40
C SER A 283 -14.65 50.47 119.51
N GLN A 284 -15.91 50.13 119.23
CA GLN A 284 -17.01 50.17 120.20
C GLN A 284 -16.83 49.09 121.28
N GLU A 285 -16.37 47.89 120.93
CA GLU A 285 -16.04 46.82 121.88
C GLU A 285 -14.88 47.25 122.79
N LYS A 286 -13.85 47.92 122.25
CA LYS A 286 -12.78 48.51 123.07
C LYS A 286 -13.30 49.61 124.00
N GLN A 287 -14.19 50.48 123.51
CA GLN A 287 -14.86 51.47 124.35
C GLN A 287 -15.69 50.82 125.46
N LEU A 288 -16.47 49.78 125.14
CA LEU A 288 -17.24 49.03 126.13
C LEU A 288 -16.35 48.30 127.13
N ALA A 289 -15.22 47.73 126.70
CA ALA A 289 -14.26 47.08 127.58
C ALA A 289 -13.54 48.09 128.49
N PHE A 290 -13.23 49.29 127.97
CA PHE A 290 -12.70 50.40 128.74
C PHE A 290 -13.72 50.88 129.78
N LEU A 291 -14.96 51.15 129.37
CA LEU A 291 -16.06 51.53 130.26
C LEU A 291 -16.36 50.46 131.31
N LYS A 292 -16.32 49.17 130.95
CA LYS A 292 -16.46 48.06 131.91
C LYS A 292 -15.31 48.01 132.92
N ARG A 293 -14.07 48.29 132.50
CA ARG A 293 -12.94 48.43 133.43
C ARG A 293 -13.12 49.62 134.36
N GLU A 294 -13.58 50.75 133.84
CA GLU A 294 -13.85 51.95 134.62
C GLU A 294 -14.97 51.71 135.64
N LEU A 295 -16.05 51.04 135.24
CA LEU A 295 -17.09 50.58 136.14
C LEU A 295 -16.57 49.57 137.18
N ALA A 296 -15.71 48.62 136.81
CA ALA A 296 -15.12 47.67 137.76
C ALA A 296 -14.22 48.36 138.79
N ILE A 297 -13.45 49.37 138.38
CA ILE A 297 -12.64 50.21 139.28
C ILE A 297 -13.56 51.01 140.21
N LEU A 298 -14.65 51.58 139.67
CA LEU A 298 -15.61 52.35 140.45
C LEU A 298 -16.37 51.46 141.45
N GLU A 299 -16.77 50.26 141.04
CA GLU A 299 -17.42 49.26 141.90
C GLU A 299 -16.47 48.80 143.01
N GLN A 300 -15.19 48.58 142.70
CA GLN A 300 -14.16 48.32 143.71
C GLN A 300 -13.99 49.50 144.70
N TYR A 301 -14.13 50.74 144.22
CA TYR A 301 -14.11 51.95 145.04
C TYR A 301 -15.33 52.01 146.00
N TYR A 302 -16.53 51.70 145.51
CA TYR A 302 -17.75 51.68 146.33
C TYR A 302 -17.75 50.55 147.37
N GLN A 303 -17.21 49.37 147.04
CA GLN A 303 -17.12 48.26 147.99
C GLN A 303 -16.20 48.58 149.19
N ASN A 304 -15.15 49.37 148.99
CA ASN A 304 -14.23 49.77 150.06
C ASN A 304 -14.87 50.74 151.08
N TYR A 305 -15.81 51.59 150.65
CA TYR A 305 -16.51 52.55 151.52
C TYR A 305 -17.58 51.91 152.42
N ARG A 306 -18.11 50.72 152.08
CA ARG A 306 -19.15 50.05 152.87
C ARG A 306 -18.63 49.37 154.14
N VAL A 307 -17.34 49.06 154.24
CA VAL A 307 -16.78 48.28 155.36
C VAL A 307 -16.51 49.14 156.63
N LEU A 308 -16.55 50.47 156.55
CA LEU A 308 -16.15 51.37 157.66
C LEU A 308 -17.28 51.83 158.60
N ARG A 309 -18.57 51.48 158.38
CA ARG A 309 -19.69 52.07 159.14
C ARG A 309 -20.75 51.11 159.71
N GLN A 310 -20.44 49.83 159.89
CA GLN A 310 -21.24 48.88 160.68
C GLN A 310 -20.25 47.88 161.32
N GLY A 311 -19.92 47.83 162.61
CA GLY A 311 -20.59 48.33 163.80
C GLY A 311 -21.25 47.17 164.55
N ASN A 312 -20.65 46.74 165.66
CA ASN A 312 -21.35 46.07 166.76
C ASN A 312 -20.89 46.76 168.07
N VAL A 313 -21.80 47.41 168.78
CA VAL A 313 -21.54 48.19 170.00
C VAL A 313 -21.99 47.35 171.20
N ALA A 314 -21.11 47.20 172.19
CA ALA A 314 -21.21 46.13 173.18
C ALA A 314 -21.97 46.46 174.49
N LEU A 315 -22.12 47.72 174.93
CA LEU A 315 -22.76 48.04 176.23
C LEU A 315 -23.63 49.32 176.16
N PHE A 316 -24.83 49.27 176.74
CA PHE A 316 -25.80 50.38 176.70
C PHE A 316 -25.73 51.26 177.96
N ARG A 317 -25.92 52.58 177.78
CA ARG A 317 -25.89 53.56 178.88
C ARG A 317 -27.08 53.35 179.83
N GLY A 318 -26.81 53.07 181.10
CA GLY A 318 -27.83 52.77 182.13
C GLY A 318 -28.00 51.29 182.46
N GLN A 319 -27.26 50.40 181.78
CA GLN A 319 -27.26 48.96 182.06
C GLN A 319 -26.62 48.67 183.43
N VAL A 320 -27.36 47.98 184.31
CA VAL A 320 -26.87 47.58 185.64
C VAL A 320 -25.82 46.48 185.46
N LEU A 321 -24.57 46.78 185.81
CA LEU A 321 -23.46 45.84 185.64
C LEU A 321 -23.33 44.85 186.81
N THR A 322 -23.73 45.24 188.04
CA THR A 322 -23.85 44.35 189.22
C THR A 322 -24.70 45.02 190.32
N SER A 323 -25.46 44.24 191.10
CA SER A 323 -26.15 44.67 192.33
C SER A 323 -26.04 43.58 193.41
N GLY A 324 -25.82 43.93 194.69
CA GLY A 324 -25.72 42.96 195.79
C GLY A 324 -25.98 43.58 197.17
N VAL A 325 -26.43 42.76 198.13
CA VAL A 325 -26.74 43.15 199.51
C VAL A 325 -25.66 42.60 200.44
N VAL A 326 -25.08 43.44 201.31
CA VAL A 326 -23.98 43.04 202.20
C VAL A 326 -24.35 43.32 203.66
N ARG A 327 -24.08 42.35 204.55
CA ARG A 327 -24.31 42.46 205.99
C ARG A 327 -22.99 42.75 206.69
N ILE A 328 -22.89 43.87 207.39
CA ILE A 328 -21.63 44.39 207.96
C ILE A 328 -21.63 44.12 209.47
N VAL A 329 -20.64 43.37 209.95
CA VAL A 329 -20.49 43.00 211.37
C VAL A 329 -19.33 43.78 212.03
N ASP A 330 -18.41 44.35 211.25
CA ASP A 330 -17.22 45.07 211.73
C ASP A 330 -17.04 46.40 210.94
N PRO A 331 -16.89 47.59 211.59
CA PRO A 331 -16.99 48.89 210.92
C PRO A 331 -15.90 49.18 209.87
N THR A 332 -14.75 48.51 209.91
CA THR A 332 -13.64 48.71 208.97
C THR A 332 -13.78 47.91 207.67
N ALA A 333 -14.73 46.97 207.60
CA ALA A 333 -14.94 46.08 206.45
C ALA A 333 -15.84 46.64 205.32
N VAL A 334 -16.39 47.84 205.48
CA VAL A 334 -17.29 48.46 204.47
C VAL A 334 -16.59 48.67 203.12
N ASN A 335 -15.34 49.13 203.15
CA ASN A 335 -14.60 49.42 201.93
C ASN A 335 -14.29 48.15 201.12
N GLN A 336 -14.01 47.02 201.79
CA GLN A 336 -13.78 45.74 201.10
C GLN A 336 -15.02 45.21 200.38
N ALA A 337 -16.23 45.44 200.94
CA ALA A 337 -17.47 45.03 200.30
C ALA A 337 -17.79 45.85 199.04
N VAL A 338 -17.49 47.15 199.04
CA VAL A 338 -17.67 48.02 197.88
C VAL A 338 -16.69 47.66 196.76
N ASP A 339 -15.42 47.39 197.09
CA ASP A 339 -14.40 47.01 196.11
C ASP A 339 -14.71 45.69 195.41
N GLN A 340 -15.29 44.72 196.12
CA GLN A 340 -15.75 43.47 195.51
C GLN A 340 -16.88 43.70 194.50
N LEU A 341 -17.86 44.56 194.82
CA LEU A 341 -18.95 44.91 193.91
C LEU A 341 -18.46 45.67 192.67
N LEU A 342 -17.51 46.59 192.82
CA LEU A 342 -16.89 47.31 191.69
C LEU A 342 -16.03 46.39 190.81
N SER A 343 -15.26 45.48 191.42
CA SER A 343 -14.47 44.49 190.67
C SER A 343 -15.36 43.54 189.87
N GLN A 344 -16.49 43.12 190.44
CA GLN A 344 -17.48 42.29 189.76
C GLN A 344 -18.13 43.03 188.58
N ALA A 345 -18.52 44.29 188.77
CA ALA A 345 -19.08 45.13 187.71
C ALA A 345 -18.07 45.33 186.56
N ASN A 346 -16.80 45.53 186.89
CA ASN A 346 -15.76 45.75 185.88
C ASN A 346 -15.43 44.48 185.08
N LYS A 347 -15.42 43.29 185.71
CA LYS A 347 -15.30 42.01 184.99
C LYS A 347 -16.45 41.81 184.00
N THR A 348 -17.67 42.10 184.44
CA THR A 348 -18.87 41.96 183.61
C THR A 348 -18.85 42.91 182.40
N ALA A 349 -18.31 44.12 182.53
CA ALA A 349 -18.12 45.05 181.42
C ALA A 349 -17.03 44.58 180.41
N VAL A 350 -15.97 43.94 180.90
CA VAL A 350 -14.86 43.45 180.05
C VAL A 350 -15.26 42.20 179.24
N ASP A 351 -16.06 41.30 179.82
CA ASP A 351 -16.51 40.10 179.09
C ASP A 351 -17.46 40.46 177.94
N ILE A 352 -18.35 41.45 178.14
CA ILE A 352 -19.30 41.89 177.10
C ILE A 352 -18.57 42.60 175.94
N THR A 353 -17.47 43.32 176.22
CA THR A 353 -16.70 44.03 175.17
C THR A 353 -15.76 43.14 174.34
N ARG A 354 -15.35 41.97 174.83
CA ARG A 354 -14.46 41.05 174.08
C ARG A 354 -15.17 40.07 173.14
N ALA A 355 -16.47 39.81 173.32
CA ALA A 355 -17.19 38.80 172.54
C ALA A 355 -17.47 39.17 171.06
N SER A 356 -17.19 40.41 170.63
CA SER A 356 -17.63 40.92 169.32
C SER A 356 -16.56 40.95 168.19
N SER A 357 -15.36 40.40 168.38
CA SER A 357 -14.26 40.50 167.39
C SER A 357 -13.86 39.20 166.66
N SER A 358 -14.58 38.08 166.85
CA SER A 358 -14.14 36.75 166.36
C SER A 358 -14.78 36.23 165.07
N ASN A 359 -15.68 36.95 164.39
CA ASN A 359 -16.44 36.40 163.24
C ASN A 359 -16.35 37.23 161.94
N PHE A 360 -15.15 37.39 161.36
CA PHE A 360 -15.04 37.78 159.94
C PHE A 360 -13.81 37.13 159.26
N GLN A 361 -13.80 35.80 159.25
CA GLN A 361 -13.07 34.99 158.28
C GLN A 361 -14.03 33.97 157.65
N SER A 362 -13.99 33.89 156.32
CA SER A 362 -14.60 32.92 155.40
C SER A 362 -15.87 33.33 154.63
N VAL A 363 -16.04 32.67 153.46
CA VAL A 363 -16.98 32.87 152.33
C VAL A 363 -16.36 33.74 151.20
N THR A 364 -15.98 33.24 150.01
CA THR A 364 -16.44 32.07 149.24
C THR A 364 -15.34 31.48 148.33
N ARG A 365 -15.17 30.15 148.42
CA ARG A 365 -14.76 29.22 147.37
C ARG A 365 -15.85 28.14 147.33
N ALA A 366 -15.98 27.42 146.20
CA ALA A 366 -16.87 26.27 145.91
C ALA A 366 -18.18 26.67 145.17
N SER A 367 -18.68 26.00 144.12
CA SER A 367 -18.47 24.66 143.51
C SER A 367 -18.93 24.76 142.03
N ALA A 368 -18.36 24.09 141.02
CA ALA A 368 -18.06 22.67 140.78
C ALA A 368 -19.30 21.78 140.54
N GLU A 369 -19.49 21.33 139.30
CA GLU A 369 -19.97 19.97 138.94
C GLU A 369 -19.69 19.72 137.45
N THR A 370 -18.70 18.91 137.02
CA THR A 370 -18.49 17.45 137.05
C THR A 370 -19.40 16.64 136.12
N ALA A 371 -18.81 16.08 135.05
CA ALA A 371 -19.21 14.79 134.48
C ALA A 371 -17.95 14.03 134.05
N ARG A 372 -17.89 12.74 134.43
CA ARG A 372 -16.72 11.87 134.50
C ARG A 372 -16.86 10.69 133.50
N CYS A 373 -15.76 10.42 132.79
CA CYS A 373 -15.22 9.16 132.21
C CYS A 373 -16.10 8.09 131.52
N ARG A 374 -15.61 7.61 130.36
CA ARG A 374 -15.01 6.26 130.23
C ARG A 374 -13.97 6.19 129.10
N SER A 375 -12.99 5.31 129.33
CA SER A 375 -11.72 5.02 128.67
C SER A 375 -11.78 4.40 127.26
N GLY A 376 -10.75 4.63 126.44
CA GLY A 376 -10.30 3.64 125.44
C GLY A 376 -9.62 4.19 124.18
N SER A 377 -8.34 3.84 124.00
CA SER A 377 -7.53 3.77 122.76
C SER A 377 -7.16 5.05 121.96
N THR A 378 -5.96 5.54 122.26
CA THR A 378 -4.82 5.92 121.37
C THR A 378 -4.99 5.89 119.83
N CYS A 379 -4.62 7.00 119.15
CA CYS A 379 -3.46 7.15 118.24
C CYS A 379 -3.50 8.50 117.42
N PRO A 380 -2.39 8.98 116.80
CA PRO A 380 -1.93 10.36 117.03
C PRO A 380 -1.80 11.31 115.80
N ARG A 381 -1.89 12.62 116.10
CA ARG A 381 -0.95 13.75 115.87
C ARG A 381 0.05 13.72 114.68
N VAL A 382 0.06 14.78 113.84
CA VAL A 382 1.28 15.53 113.40
C VAL A 382 0.93 17.00 113.03
N LYS A 383 1.87 17.91 113.32
CA LYS A 383 1.84 19.39 113.19
C LYS A 383 2.45 19.92 111.87
N HIS A 384 1.93 21.08 111.43
CA HIS A 384 2.53 22.28 110.78
C HIS A 384 3.85 22.25 109.94
N LEU A 385 3.75 22.78 108.69
CA LEU A 385 4.46 23.91 107.97
C LEU A 385 6.00 24.16 108.17
N PRO A 386 6.76 24.94 107.32
CA PRO A 386 6.43 25.82 106.15
C PRO A 386 7.47 25.94 104.95
N ARG A 387 7.10 26.73 103.92
CA ARG A 387 7.82 27.71 103.00
C ARG A 387 9.26 27.53 102.40
N ARG A 388 9.30 27.77 101.06
CA ARG A 388 10.12 28.70 100.19
C ARG A 388 11.54 28.37 99.63
N ARG A 389 11.65 28.66 98.31
CA ARG A 389 12.69 29.34 97.46
C ARG A 389 13.84 28.56 96.76
N ARG A 390 13.76 28.59 95.41
CA ARG A 390 14.70 29.03 94.33
C ARG A 390 16.16 28.51 94.18
N THR A 391 16.51 28.34 92.87
CA THR A 391 17.82 28.37 92.15
C THR A 391 18.78 27.20 92.44
N SER A 392 19.51 26.58 91.50
CA SER A 392 20.21 27.04 90.27
C SER A 392 20.64 25.87 89.34
N VAL A 393 20.84 26.19 88.06
CA VAL A 393 21.63 25.54 86.96
C VAL A 393 23.16 25.60 87.31
N PRO A 394 24.21 25.12 86.57
CA PRO A 394 24.39 24.37 85.28
C PRO A 394 25.40 23.19 85.29
N THR A 395 25.47 22.41 84.18
CA THR A 395 26.71 22.12 83.39
C THR A 395 26.35 21.43 82.05
N SER A 396 26.49 22.12 80.92
CA SER A 396 27.60 22.05 79.92
C SER A 396 27.51 20.83 78.97
N ALA A 397 27.10 21.01 77.70
CA ALA A 397 27.96 21.29 76.53
C ALA A 397 28.51 19.98 75.92
N THR A 398 28.60 19.71 74.61
CA THR A 398 28.73 20.51 73.37
C THR A 398 28.56 19.51 72.19
N SER A 399 27.70 19.77 71.20
CA SER A 399 28.00 20.29 69.83
C SER A 399 28.48 19.26 68.78
N THR A 400 27.72 19.15 67.68
CA THR A 400 28.10 19.46 66.25
C THR A 400 28.86 18.33 65.54
N ASP A 401 28.67 17.98 64.27
CA ASP A 401 28.10 18.68 63.11
C ASP A 401 27.87 17.67 61.95
N ALA A 402 27.03 18.05 60.97
CA ALA A 402 27.13 17.82 59.50
C ALA A 402 27.34 16.38 58.92
N THR A 403 26.83 15.92 57.76
CA THR A 403 26.04 16.41 56.60
C THR A 403 25.64 15.17 55.77
N GLU A 404 24.55 15.24 54.99
CA GLU A 404 24.26 14.47 53.75
C GLU A 404 24.34 12.92 53.76
N ARG A 405 23.42 12.12 53.19
CA ARG A 405 22.88 12.19 51.84
C ARG A 405 21.80 11.11 51.64
N SER A 406 20.81 11.43 50.79
CA SER A 406 20.14 10.54 49.82
C SER A 406 19.51 9.18 50.23
N ARG A 407 18.17 9.18 50.08
CA ARG A 407 17.36 8.26 49.23
C ARG A 407 17.25 6.76 49.58
N ARG A 408 15.97 6.37 49.62
CA ARG A 408 15.33 5.08 49.26
C ARG A 408 15.46 3.92 50.25
N ARG A 409 14.28 3.47 50.75
CA ARG A 409 13.87 2.06 50.72
C ARG A 409 12.39 1.90 51.11
N TRP A 410 11.61 1.34 50.20
CA TRP A 410 10.56 0.35 50.49
C TRP A 410 10.77 -0.78 49.45
N PRO A 411 10.85 -2.06 49.85
CA PRO A 411 11.13 -3.16 48.94
C PRO A 411 9.92 -4.07 48.66
N SER A 412 10.03 -4.80 47.54
CA SER A 412 9.46 -6.13 47.24
C SER A 412 7.94 -6.24 47.05
N SER A 413 7.40 -6.99 46.10
CA SER A 413 7.84 -8.27 45.52
C SER A 413 7.20 -8.52 44.14
N ALA A 414 7.86 -9.36 43.35
CA ALA A 414 7.50 -9.79 41.99
C ALA A 414 7.21 -11.33 41.97
N PRO A 415 6.74 -11.93 40.84
CA PRO A 415 5.89 -13.15 40.72
C PRO A 415 6.75 -14.44 40.47
N PRO A 416 6.37 -15.53 39.72
CA PRO A 416 5.12 -16.00 39.07
C PRO A 416 4.83 -17.54 39.19
N ARG A 417 3.76 -18.07 38.53
CA ARG A 417 3.80 -19.27 37.63
C ARG A 417 2.44 -19.69 37.02
N ARG A 418 2.56 -20.32 35.83
CA ARG A 418 1.56 -20.90 34.89
C ARG A 418 0.88 -22.19 35.40
N ALA A 419 -0.33 -22.53 34.88
CA ALA A 419 -0.56 -23.57 33.83
C ALA A 419 -2.02 -24.10 33.72
N THR A 420 -2.49 -24.36 32.47
CA THR A 420 -3.48 -25.35 31.97
C THR A 420 -4.99 -25.26 32.37
N ARG A 421 -6.03 -25.71 31.65
CA ARG A 421 -6.38 -26.11 30.25
C ARG A 421 -7.90 -26.48 30.26
N SER A 422 -8.60 -26.31 29.11
CA SER A 422 -9.84 -27.00 28.63
C SER A 422 -11.22 -26.80 29.31
N GLN A 423 -12.25 -26.37 28.56
CA GLN A 423 -13.29 -27.18 27.86
C GLN A 423 -14.39 -26.26 27.25
N SER A 424 -14.96 -26.65 26.10
CA SER A 424 -16.02 -25.99 25.29
C SER A 424 -17.41 -26.66 25.53
N PRO A 425 -18.47 -26.44 24.72
CA PRO A 425 -19.36 -25.28 24.45
C PRO A 425 -20.85 -25.60 24.81
N PRO A 426 -21.90 -24.84 24.37
CA PRO A 426 -22.61 -25.21 23.11
C PRO A 426 -23.29 -24.07 22.31
N ALA A 427 -23.72 -24.40 21.08
CA ALA A 427 -24.71 -23.71 20.20
C ALA A 427 -25.85 -24.73 19.90
N PRO A 428 -26.87 -24.54 19.01
CA PRO A 428 -27.31 -23.39 18.17
C PRO A 428 -28.86 -23.16 18.14
N THR A 429 -29.36 -22.15 17.41
CA THR A 429 -30.62 -22.22 16.60
C THR A 429 -30.77 -20.99 15.66
N THR A 430 -30.87 -21.24 14.35
CA THR A 430 -31.49 -20.44 13.27
C THR A 430 -32.92 -21.02 12.98
N PRO A 431 -33.84 -20.51 12.09
CA PRO A 431 -33.62 -19.73 10.85
C PRO A 431 -34.71 -18.68 10.44
N GLY A 432 -34.49 -18.01 9.29
CA GLY A 432 -35.51 -17.30 8.47
C GLY A 432 -35.43 -15.76 8.54
N ALA A 433 -35.58 -14.95 7.50
CA ALA A 433 -36.12 -15.16 6.17
C ALA A 433 -35.63 -14.07 5.19
N SER A 434 -35.66 -14.44 3.92
CA SER A 434 -35.49 -13.68 2.68
C SER A 434 -36.43 -12.48 2.52
N ARG A 435 -35.94 -11.39 1.89
CA ARG A 435 -36.71 -10.62 0.90
C ARG A 435 -35.84 -9.66 0.06
N LEU A 436 -35.89 -9.92 -1.23
CA LEU A 436 -35.61 -9.00 -2.33
C LEU A 436 -36.60 -7.82 -2.31
N ALA A 437 -36.13 -6.62 -2.64
CA ALA A 437 -36.94 -5.59 -3.32
C ALA A 437 -36.05 -4.48 -3.90
N THR A 438 -35.97 -4.45 -5.23
CA THR A 438 -35.66 -3.27 -6.05
C THR A 438 -36.83 -2.27 -5.98
N PRO A 439 -36.59 -0.99 -6.33
CA PRO A 439 -37.21 -0.47 -7.57
C PRO A 439 -36.25 0.47 -8.31
N THR A 440 -35.90 0.22 -9.58
CA THR A 440 -36.57 0.76 -10.79
C THR A 440 -37.12 2.19 -10.66
N TRP A 441 -36.36 3.17 -11.11
CA TRP A 441 -36.92 4.40 -11.71
C TRP A 441 -36.33 4.57 -13.11
N SER A 442 -37.22 4.41 -14.08
CA SER A 442 -37.07 4.72 -15.50
C SER A 442 -37.85 6.00 -15.81
N SER A 443 -37.19 7.00 -16.37
CA SER A 443 -37.81 8.00 -17.27
C SER A 443 -36.65 8.80 -17.88
N SER A 444 -36.18 8.47 -19.09
CA SER A 444 -36.76 8.82 -20.38
C SER A 444 -36.70 10.32 -20.70
N CYS A 445 -36.08 10.59 -21.85
CA CYS A 445 -36.22 11.73 -22.75
C CYS A 445 -35.07 12.76 -22.73
N ARG A 446 -34.63 13.34 -23.85
CA ARG A 446 -34.72 13.06 -25.30
C ARG A 446 -33.98 14.25 -25.95
N GLY A 447 -33.22 14.03 -27.02
CA GLY A 447 -32.71 15.09 -27.92
C GLY A 447 -31.18 15.06 -28.02
N ALA A 448 -30.53 14.49 -29.05
CA ALA A 448 -30.55 14.87 -30.47
C ALA A 448 -30.29 16.39 -30.63
N ARG A 449 -29.25 16.90 -31.31
CA ARG A 449 -28.60 16.49 -32.57
C ARG A 449 -27.35 17.41 -32.81
N PRO A 450 -26.64 17.42 -33.96
CA PRO A 450 -25.19 17.20 -33.96
C PRO A 450 -24.37 18.24 -34.77
N THR A 451 -23.07 17.95 -34.94
CA THR A 451 -22.17 18.34 -36.07
C THR A 451 -21.98 19.82 -36.44
N ARG A 452 -20.73 20.28 -36.40
CA ARG A 452 -19.93 20.50 -37.62
C ARG A 452 -18.44 20.76 -37.31
N PRO A 453 -17.53 20.31 -38.19
CA PRO A 453 -16.12 20.68 -38.16
C PRO A 453 -15.86 21.96 -38.96
N GLY A 454 -14.78 22.65 -38.64
CA GLY A 454 -14.18 23.75 -39.38
C GLY A 454 -12.69 23.75 -39.13
#